data_AF-A0A2S6CD10-F1
#
_entry.id   AF-A0A2S6CD10-F1
#
_cell.length_a   1.000
_cell.length_b   1.000
_cell.length_c   1.000
_cell.angle_alpha   90.00
_cell.angle_beta   90.00
_cell.angle_gamma   90.00
#
_symmetry.space_group_name_H-M   'P 1'
#
loop_
_entity.id
_entity.type
_entity.pdbx_description
1 polymer ?
#
loop_
_entity_poly.entity_id
_entity_poly.type
_entity_poly.pdbx_seq_one_letter_code
_entity_poly.pdbx_strand_id
1 'polypeptide(L)'
;MTTPWWIFGALSGASSVAFGAFGAHGLKGRGIAPEKIASWQTAAHYQLIHSVAILVAEQAAPKNVWAKGLFTAGIIGFSGSIYALVLNKELKFLGPVTPIGGVCLIGGWLALAFARTGAKSRFDDFVVTHLNQTKTVHFTGNFLSWHRYYIWLYEKALREECGYKGYQPYWDWSMTAETGLLSTPIFDGSDTSLGGNGAYVGNRSDIVLGAGLNLPPIYVPTGSGGGCVGSGPFKDMTVNLGPVPLDSPGGVSEGPPSGNPLDWNPRRLRRDLVDAVNRRWANASSVVSLIANSKNIHDFQMTMQGVPGSGEIGVHGGGHYSIGGDPAIDVFVGPGDPIFYLHHAMIDRVWWIWQHIENPFQRQFSDEAISGTRTFLNTPPSANATRDDMIDFQYAAGPARPIRDLTSTVDGPFCYVYL
;
A
#
# COMPACT_ATOMS: atom_id res chain seq x y z
N MET A 1 -16.93 1.24 -9.35
CA MET A 1 -18.10 0.33 -9.47
C MET A 1 -18.58 0.00 -8.06
N THR A 2 -19.88 0.13 -7.77
CA THR A 2 -20.44 -0.22 -6.45
C THR A 2 -20.41 -1.73 -6.24
N THR A 3 -19.85 -2.20 -5.13
CA THR A 3 -19.74 -3.63 -4.85
C THR A 3 -21.06 -4.22 -4.36
N PRO A 4 -21.28 -5.55 -4.49
CA PRO A 4 -22.51 -6.19 -4.01
C PRO A 4 -22.79 -5.93 -2.52
N TRP A 5 -21.73 -5.89 -1.69
CA TRP A 5 -21.84 -5.61 -0.26
C TRP A 5 -22.23 -4.16 0.03
N TRP A 6 -21.71 -3.21 -0.75
CA TRP A 6 -22.13 -1.80 -0.66
C TRP A 6 -23.62 -1.64 -0.94
N ILE A 7 -24.09 -2.26 -2.02
CA ILE A 7 -25.51 -2.24 -2.41
C ILE A 7 -26.37 -2.89 -1.32
N PHE A 8 -25.98 -4.08 -0.84
CA PHE A 8 -26.70 -4.77 0.22
C PHE A 8 -26.78 -3.95 1.51
N GLY A 9 -25.66 -3.39 1.98
CA GLY A 9 -25.62 -2.56 3.18
C GLY A 9 -26.55 -1.35 3.08
N ALA A 10 -26.56 -0.66 1.93
CA ALA A 10 -27.43 0.48 1.70
C ALA A 10 -28.93 0.10 1.69
N LEU A 11 -29.30 -0.95 0.94
CA LEU A 11 -30.69 -1.41 0.85
C LEU A 11 -31.21 -2.01 2.16
N SER A 12 -30.35 -2.76 2.87
CA SER A 12 -30.67 -3.29 4.19
C SER A 12 -30.84 -2.16 5.21
N GLY A 13 -29.98 -1.13 5.18
CA GLY A 13 -30.14 0.06 6.00
C GLY A 13 -31.48 0.76 5.73
N ALA A 14 -31.79 1.04 4.46
CA ALA A 14 -33.04 1.69 4.07
C ALA A 14 -34.29 0.90 4.51
N SER A 15 -34.31 -0.42 4.31
CA SER A 15 -35.42 -1.27 4.76
C SER A 15 -35.56 -1.33 6.28
N SER A 16 -34.45 -1.32 7.03
CA SER A 16 -34.49 -1.25 8.50
C SER A 16 -35.16 0.02 9.01
N VAL A 17 -34.91 1.17 8.37
CA VAL A 17 -35.57 2.44 8.69
C VAL A 17 -37.06 2.35 8.39
N ALA A 18 -37.44 1.78 7.24
CA ALA A 18 -38.84 1.59 6.89
C ALA A 18 -39.58 0.69 7.89
N PHE A 19 -38.97 -0.44 8.27
CA PHE A 19 -39.53 -1.37 9.25
C PHE A 19 -39.58 -0.77 10.65
N GLY A 20 -38.55 -0.03 11.08
CA GLY A 20 -38.52 0.63 12.38
C GLY A 20 -39.56 1.76 12.50
N ALA A 21 -39.62 2.65 11.52
CA ALA A 21 -40.46 3.85 11.56
C ALA A 21 -41.94 3.56 11.25
N PHE A 22 -42.21 2.81 10.17
CA PHE A 22 -43.58 2.56 9.71
C PHE A 22 -44.11 1.20 10.13
N GLY A 23 -43.25 0.18 10.16
CA GLY A 23 -43.65 -1.18 10.54
C GLY A 23 -44.22 -1.28 11.95
N ALA A 24 -43.58 -0.63 12.94
CA ALA A 24 -44.06 -0.63 14.32
C ALA A 24 -45.46 0.01 14.46
N HIS A 25 -45.74 1.09 13.72
CA HIS A 25 -47.05 1.74 13.74
C HIS A 25 -48.12 0.88 13.07
N GLY A 26 -47.80 0.28 11.92
CA GLY A 26 -48.70 -0.63 11.21
C GLY A 26 -49.04 -1.89 12.02
N LEU A 27 -48.08 -2.44 12.77
CA LEU A 27 -48.30 -3.60 13.63
C LEU A 27 -49.21 -3.28 14.82
N LYS A 28 -49.08 -2.08 15.40
CA LYS A 28 -49.99 -1.60 16.45
C LYS A 28 -51.44 -1.52 15.94
N GLY A 29 -51.64 -1.01 14.73
CA GLY A 29 -52.95 -0.95 14.08
C GLY A 29 -53.57 -2.33 13.78
N ARG A 30 -52.75 -3.39 13.73
CA ARG A 30 -53.19 -4.79 13.54
C ARG A 30 -53.41 -5.55 14.86
N GLY A 31 -53.35 -4.87 16.01
CA GLY A 31 -53.57 -5.49 17.31
C GLY A 31 -52.45 -6.43 17.77
N ILE A 32 -51.23 -6.29 17.22
CA ILE A 32 -50.07 -7.08 17.65
C ILE A 32 -49.63 -6.64 19.05
N ALA A 33 -49.32 -7.63 19.90
CA ALA A 33 -48.96 -7.40 21.29
C ALA A 33 -47.71 -6.50 21.43
N PRO A 34 -47.65 -5.61 22.45
CA PRO A 34 -46.53 -4.68 22.64
C PRO A 34 -45.14 -5.37 22.69
N GLU A 35 -45.04 -6.56 23.27
CA GLU A 35 -43.78 -7.32 23.38
C GLU A 35 -43.27 -7.76 22.00
N LYS A 36 -44.18 -8.07 21.07
CA LYS A 36 -43.86 -8.42 19.69
C LYS A 36 -43.45 -7.19 18.88
N ILE A 37 -44.03 -6.02 19.16
CA ILE A 37 -43.61 -4.75 18.57
C ILE A 37 -42.20 -4.38 19.08
N ALA A 38 -41.91 -4.57 20.37
CA ALA A 38 -40.57 -4.37 20.91
C ALA A 38 -39.53 -5.34 20.27
N SER A 39 -39.93 -6.59 20.03
CA SER A 39 -39.10 -7.56 19.30
C SER A 39 -38.83 -7.10 17.86
N TRP A 40 -39.85 -6.60 17.16
CA TRP A 40 -39.71 -6.03 15.82
C TRP A 40 -38.76 -4.83 15.78
N GLN A 41 -38.87 -3.91 16.75
CA GLN A 41 -37.96 -2.77 16.86
C GLN A 41 -36.52 -3.22 17.14
N THR A 42 -36.33 -4.27 17.93
CA THR A 42 -35.00 -4.87 18.18
C THR A 42 -34.41 -5.41 16.88
N ALA A 43 -35.20 -6.12 16.07
CA ALA A 43 -34.76 -6.61 14.77
C ALA A 43 -34.36 -5.47 13.82
N ALA A 44 -35.14 -4.39 13.76
CA ALA A 44 -34.83 -3.21 12.95
C ALA A 44 -33.56 -2.50 13.41
N HIS A 45 -33.37 -2.35 14.72
CA HIS A 45 -32.17 -1.75 15.27
C HIS A 45 -30.90 -2.56 14.94
N TYR A 46 -30.94 -3.88 15.17
CA TYR A 46 -29.82 -4.76 14.83
C TYR A 46 -29.56 -4.81 13.32
N GLN A 47 -30.60 -4.80 12.49
CA GLN A 47 -30.45 -4.72 11.04
C GLN A 47 -29.72 -3.43 10.64
N LEU A 48 -30.13 -2.28 11.20
CA LEU A 48 -29.52 -0.99 10.88
C LEU A 48 -28.04 -0.95 11.27
N ILE A 49 -27.70 -1.31 12.52
CA ILE A 49 -26.32 -1.31 13.02
C ILE A 49 -25.41 -2.15 12.13
N HIS A 50 -25.83 -3.37 11.81
CA HIS A 50 -24.97 -4.27 11.05
C HIS A 50 -24.96 -3.96 9.56
N SER A 51 -25.97 -3.26 9.03
CA SER A 51 -25.93 -2.69 7.69
C SER A 51 -24.87 -1.59 7.59
N VAL A 52 -24.80 -0.71 8.61
CA VAL A 52 -23.72 0.28 8.72
C VAL A 52 -22.36 -0.42 8.89
N ALA A 53 -22.28 -1.47 9.72
CA ALA A 53 -21.04 -2.23 9.89
C ALA A 53 -20.56 -2.86 8.58
N ILE A 54 -21.45 -3.33 7.70
CA ILE A 54 -21.08 -3.82 6.35
C ILE A 54 -20.54 -2.68 5.49
N LEU A 55 -21.19 -1.51 5.48
CA LEU A 55 -20.71 -0.35 4.71
C LEU A 55 -19.34 0.13 5.19
N VAL A 56 -19.14 0.18 6.51
CA VAL A 56 -17.85 0.48 7.13
C VAL A 56 -16.85 -0.59 6.76
N ALA A 57 -17.17 -1.88 6.90
CA ALA A 57 -16.26 -2.97 6.53
C ALA A 57 -15.89 -2.93 5.04
N GLU A 58 -16.82 -2.57 4.15
CA GLU A 58 -16.55 -2.43 2.72
C GLU A 58 -15.57 -1.30 2.41
N GLN A 59 -15.74 -0.15 3.09
CA GLN A 59 -14.84 0.99 2.93
C GLN A 59 -13.48 0.75 3.61
N ALA A 60 -13.54 0.20 4.83
CA ALA A 60 -12.45 0.19 5.77
C ALA A 60 -11.59 -1.07 5.68
N ALA A 61 -12.22 -2.22 5.40
CA ALA A 61 -11.59 -3.52 5.31
C ALA A 61 -12.14 -4.29 4.08
N PRO A 62 -11.98 -3.77 2.85
CA PRO A 62 -12.64 -4.31 1.66
C PRO A 62 -12.30 -5.78 1.39
N LYS A 63 -11.14 -6.26 1.84
CA LYS A 63 -10.72 -7.67 1.72
C LYS A 63 -11.27 -8.59 2.80
N ASN A 64 -11.86 -8.06 3.87
CA ASN A 64 -12.45 -8.85 4.96
C ASN A 64 -13.84 -9.38 4.58
N VAL A 65 -13.87 -10.37 3.68
CA VAL A 65 -15.10 -11.01 3.21
C VAL A 65 -15.83 -11.77 4.33
N TRP A 66 -15.11 -12.25 5.34
CA TRP A 66 -15.68 -12.95 6.49
C TRP A 66 -16.55 -12.04 7.34
N ALA A 67 -16.07 -10.84 7.71
CA ALA A 67 -16.87 -9.88 8.46
C ALA A 67 -18.16 -9.52 7.71
N LYS A 68 -18.06 -9.16 6.43
CA LYS A 68 -19.21 -8.77 5.60
C LYS A 68 -20.20 -9.92 5.44
N GLY A 69 -19.71 -11.12 5.14
CA GLY A 69 -20.53 -12.32 5.01
C GLY A 69 -21.25 -12.70 6.30
N LEU A 70 -20.54 -12.66 7.44
CA LEU A 70 -21.12 -12.98 8.76
C LEU A 70 -22.15 -11.94 9.20
N PHE A 71 -21.93 -10.65 8.95
CA PHE A 71 -22.96 -9.64 9.19
C PHE A 71 -24.19 -9.84 8.31
N THR A 72 -24.03 -10.13 7.03
CA THR A 72 -25.19 -10.40 6.16
C THR A 72 -25.95 -11.65 6.58
N ALA A 73 -25.25 -12.75 6.85
CA ALA A 73 -25.87 -13.97 7.37
C ALA A 73 -26.58 -13.71 8.71
N GLY A 74 -25.96 -12.91 9.59
CA GLY A 74 -26.52 -12.51 10.87
C GLY A 74 -27.74 -11.60 10.74
N ILE A 75 -27.78 -10.65 9.81
CA ILE A 75 -28.97 -9.82 9.55
C ILE A 75 -30.14 -10.69 9.10
N ILE A 76 -29.90 -11.60 8.15
CA ILE A 76 -30.93 -12.51 7.62
C ILE A 76 -31.42 -13.44 8.73
N GLY A 77 -30.50 -14.06 9.47
CA GLY A 77 -30.81 -15.03 10.51
C GLY A 77 -31.40 -14.42 11.78
N PHE A 78 -30.89 -13.29 12.27
CA PHE A 78 -31.34 -12.63 13.49
C PHE A 78 -32.56 -11.73 13.23
N SER A 79 -32.39 -10.65 12.45
CA SER A 79 -33.46 -9.68 12.21
C SER A 79 -34.57 -10.26 11.34
N GLY A 80 -34.21 -10.96 10.26
CA GLY A 80 -35.19 -11.57 9.35
C GLY A 80 -36.10 -12.59 10.05
N SER A 81 -35.53 -13.46 10.90
CA SER A 81 -36.33 -14.45 11.63
C SER A 81 -37.30 -13.80 12.62
N ILE A 82 -36.89 -12.74 13.32
CA ILE A 82 -37.76 -12.02 14.26
C ILE A 82 -38.93 -11.36 13.52
N TYR A 83 -38.67 -10.69 12.38
CA TYR A 83 -39.76 -10.13 11.57
C TYR A 83 -40.76 -11.21 11.13
N ALA A 84 -40.27 -12.34 10.65
CA ALA A 84 -41.11 -13.46 10.22
C ALA A 84 -41.97 -14.01 11.37
N LEU A 85 -41.39 -14.19 12.57
CA LEU A 85 -42.10 -14.67 13.76
C LEU A 85 -43.14 -13.68 14.31
N VAL A 86 -42.93 -12.37 14.12
CA VAL A 86 -43.91 -11.34 14.48
C VAL A 86 -45.08 -11.34 13.51
N LEU A 87 -44.82 -11.53 12.22
CA LEU A 87 -45.87 -11.55 11.18
C LEU A 87 -46.65 -12.87 11.15
N ASN A 88 -45.98 -14.00 11.40
CA ASN A 88 -46.61 -15.31 11.42
C ASN A 88 -46.05 -16.18 12.56
N LYS A 89 -46.88 -16.36 13.58
CA LYS A 89 -46.59 -17.19 14.77
C LYS A 89 -46.46 -18.68 14.48
N GLU A 90 -46.87 -19.17 13.31
CA GLU A 90 -46.76 -20.58 12.93
C GLU A 90 -45.34 -20.95 12.47
N LEU A 91 -44.52 -19.93 12.13
CA LEU A 91 -43.12 -20.11 11.74
C LEU A 91 -42.19 -20.38 12.94
N LYS A 92 -42.67 -21.01 14.02
CA LYS A 92 -41.92 -21.24 15.27
C LYS A 92 -40.60 -22.00 15.05
N PHE A 93 -40.51 -22.79 13.98
CA PHE A 93 -39.28 -23.47 13.57
C PHE A 93 -38.13 -22.50 13.25
N LEU A 94 -38.42 -21.21 13.01
CA LEU A 94 -37.42 -20.16 12.86
C LEU A 94 -36.86 -19.64 14.19
N GLY A 95 -37.45 -20.00 15.33
CA GLY A 95 -36.98 -19.57 16.66
C GLY A 95 -35.51 -19.88 16.92
N PRO A 96 -35.00 -21.09 16.60
CA PRO A 96 -33.58 -21.43 16.70
C PRO A 96 -32.68 -20.69 15.69
N VAL A 97 -33.23 -20.09 14.63
CA VAL A 97 -32.46 -19.33 13.64
C VAL A 97 -32.00 -17.98 14.21
N THR A 98 -32.81 -17.36 15.07
CA THR A 98 -32.46 -16.10 15.73
C THR A 98 -31.12 -16.16 16.48
N PRO A 99 -30.87 -17.10 17.42
CA PRO A 99 -29.59 -17.17 18.12
C PRO A 99 -28.42 -17.52 17.19
N ILE A 100 -28.62 -18.34 16.15
CA ILE A 100 -27.58 -18.61 15.13
C ILE A 100 -27.21 -17.32 14.40
N GLY A 101 -28.21 -16.52 14.00
CA GLY A 101 -27.99 -15.20 13.44
C GLY A 101 -27.22 -14.29 14.40
N GLY A 102 -27.56 -14.31 15.70
CA GLY A 102 -26.82 -13.58 16.73
C GLY A 102 -25.34 -13.99 16.83
N VAL A 103 -25.05 -15.29 16.77
CA VAL A 103 -23.66 -15.81 16.71
C VAL A 103 -22.93 -15.32 15.46
N CYS A 104 -23.60 -15.28 14.31
CA CYS A 104 -23.01 -14.70 13.09
C CYS A 104 -22.73 -13.20 13.26
N LEU A 105 -23.61 -12.42 13.88
CA LEU A 105 -23.37 -11.00 14.14
C LEU A 105 -22.15 -10.80 15.05
N ILE A 106 -22.04 -11.57 16.14
CA ILE A 106 -20.86 -11.57 17.01
C ILE A 106 -19.60 -11.96 16.21
N GLY A 107 -19.69 -13.03 15.42
CA GLY A 107 -18.61 -13.48 14.54
C GLY A 107 -18.16 -12.42 13.55
N GLY A 108 -19.08 -11.62 13.00
CA GLY A 108 -18.76 -10.50 12.10
C GLY A 108 -17.94 -9.41 12.79
N TRP A 109 -18.28 -9.05 14.03
CA TRP A 109 -17.50 -8.10 14.83
C TRP A 109 -16.13 -8.65 15.22
N LEU A 110 -16.06 -9.93 15.60
CA LEU A 110 -14.78 -10.60 15.88
C LEU A 110 -13.91 -10.68 14.62
N ALA A 111 -14.52 -10.98 13.47
CA ALA A 111 -13.83 -10.96 12.19
C ALA A 111 -13.35 -9.55 11.82
N LEU A 112 -14.07 -8.48 12.16
CA LEU A 112 -13.55 -7.11 12.01
C LEU A 112 -12.36 -6.84 12.94
N ALA A 113 -12.46 -7.23 14.21
CA ALA A 113 -11.42 -6.99 15.20
C ALA A 113 -10.14 -7.78 14.94
N PHE A 114 -10.27 -8.99 14.36
CA PHE A 114 -9.18 -9.96 14.25
C PHE A 114 -8.90 -10.45 12.83
N ALA A 115 -9.52 -9.88 11.79
CA ALA A 115 -9.01 -10.03 10.42
C ALA A 115 -7.67 -9.29 10.34
N ARG A 116 -6.65 -10.04 10.73
CA ARG A 116 -5.26 -9.60 10.78
C ARG A 116 -4.83 -9.32 9.36
N THR A 117 -4.56 -8.06 9.06
CA THR A 117 -3.45 -7.76 8.17
C THR A 117 -2.20 -8.41 8.78
N GLY A 118 -1.28 -8.85 7.94
CA GLY A 118 0.01 -9.41 8.34
C GLY A 118 0.86 -8.41 9.10
N ALA A 119 0.49 -7.13 9.05
CA ALA A 119 1.12 -6.05 9.79
C ALA A 119 1.16 -6.32 11.30
N LYS A 120 2.35 -6.12 11.88
CA LYS A 120 2.62 -6.27 13.33
C LYS A 120 3.17 -4.99 13.96
N SER A 121 3.52 -4.00 13.15
CA SER A 121 4.19 -2.79 13.59
C SER A 121 3.71 -1.57 12.81
N ARG A 122 3.96 -0.38 13.36
CA ARG A 122 3.77 0.88 12.64
C ARG A 122 4.55 0.95 11.33
N PHE A 123 5.72 0.30 11.29
CA PHE A 123 6.50 0.15 10.05
C PHE A 123 5.75 -0.67 8.99
N ASP A 124 5.08 -1.74 9.41
CA ASP A 124 4.27 -2.56 8.49
C ASP A 124 3.06 -1.80 7.94
N ASP A 125 2.50 -0.79 8.65
CA ASP A 125 1.40 0.00 8.13
C ASP A 125 1.81 0.75 6.85
N PHE A 126 3.03 1.29 6.82
CA PHE A 126 3.62 1.89 5.62
C PHE A 126 3.74 0.84 4.49
N VAL A 127 4.27 -0.35 4.79
CA VAL A 127 4.38 -1.46 3.84
C VAL A 127 3.02 -1.89 3.28
N VAL A 128 1.97 -1.99 4.12
CA VAL A 128 0.59 -2.31 3.70
C VAL A 128 0.06 -1.27 2.73
N THR A 129 0.24 0.01 3.04
CA THR A 129 -0.25 1.09 2.18
C THR A 129 0.44 1.06 0.82
N HIS A 130 1.76 0.88 0.79
CA HIS A 130 2.48 0.75 -0.46
C HIS A 130 2.00 -0.47 -1.25
N LEU A 131 1.93 -1.65 -0.64
CA LEU A 131 1.43 -2.89 -1.27
C LEU A 131 0.03 -2.68 -1.88
N ASN A 132 -0.89 -2.03 -1.14
CA ASN A 132 -2.24 -1.79 -1.61
C ASN A 132 -2.32 -0.80 -2.77
N GLN A 133 -1.39 0.16 -2.86
CA GLN A 133 -1.44 1.25 -3.82
C GLN A 133 -0.40 1.14 -4.94
N THR A 134 0.48 0.14 -4.94
CA THR A 134 1.57 -0.02 -5.94
C THR A 134 1.13 0.21 -7.38
N LYS A 135 -0.04 -0.33 -7.78
CA LYS A 135 -0.58 -0.22 -9.14
C LYS A 135 -1.18 1.14 -9.50
N THR A 136 -1.23 2.07 -8.56
CA THR A 136 -1.76 3.43 -8.73
C THR A 136 -0.75 4.50 -8.35
N VAL A 137 0.50 4.11 -8.03
CA VAL A 137 1.56 5.02 -7.58
C VAL A 137 2.90 4.81 -8.29
N HIS A 138 3.00 3.85 -9.21
CA HIS A 138 4.16 3.65 -10.08
C HIS A 138 3.74 3.72 -11.55
N PHE A 139 4.55 4.36 -12.39
CA PHE A 139 4.22 4.68 -13.78
C PHE A 139 2.88 5.42 -13.92
N THR A 140 2.61 6.32 -12.98
CA THR A 140 1.39 7.14 -12.86
C THR A 140 1.76 8.61 -12.67
N GLY A 141 0.82 9.52 -12.91
CA GLY A 141 1.08 10.96 -12.77
C GLY A 141 1.24 11.45 -11.33
N ASN A 142 0.98 10.61 -10.33
CA ASN A 142 1.20 10.90 -8.92
C ASN A 142 2.46 10.24 -8.35
N PHE A 143 3.26 9.49 -9.13
CA PHE A 143 4.40 8.71 -8.62
C PHE A 143 5.33 9.54 -7.72
N LEU A 144 5.81 10.68 -8.23
CA LEU A 144 6.77 11.53 -7.51
C LEU A 144 6.13 12.17 -6.26
N SER A 145 4.98 12.82 -6.40
CA SER A 145 4.29 13.50 -5.30
C SER A 145 3.82 12.53 -4.21
N TRP A 146 3.40 11.32 -4.60
CA TRP A 146 3.00 10.27 -3.66
C TRP A 146 4.19 9.81 -2.83
N HIS A 147 5.33 9.50 -3.47
CA HIS A 147 6.53 9.05 -2.75
C HIS A 147 7.15 10.15 -1.89
N ARG A 148 7.13 11.42 -2.34
CA ARG A 148 7.51 12.57 -1.51
C ARG A 148 6.69 12.63 -0.22
N TYR A 149 5.36 12.57 -0.35
CA TYR A 149 4.49 12.64 0.83
C TYR A 149 4.61 11.39 1.71
N TYR A 150 4.83 10.22 1.11
CA TYR A 150 5.05 8.96 1.83
C TYR A 150 6.28 9.01 2.74
N ILE A 151 7.44 9.42 2.22
CA ILE A 151 8.67 9.50 3.02
C ILE A 151 8.61 10.64 4.06
N TRP A 152 7.90 11.73 3.75
CA TRP A 152 7.68 12.81 4.72
C TRP A 152 6.80 12.35 5.89
N LEU A 153 5.74 11.57 5.61
CA LEU A 153 4.92 10.98 6.66
C LEU A 153 5.68 9.93 7.48
N TYR A 154 6.59 9.18 6.85
CA TYR A 154 7.48 8.28 7.55
C TYR A 154 8.42 9.04 8.51
N GLU A 155 9.07 10.11 8.04
CA GLU A 155 9.89 10.98 8.89
C GLU A 155 9.05 11.56 10.04
N LYS A 156 7.83 12.02 9.75
CA LYS A 156 6.91 12.53 10.75
C LYS A 156 6.60 11.47 11.82
N ALA A 157 6.31 10.23 11.43
CA ALA A 157 6.10 9.13 12.37
C ALA A 157 7.35 8.86 13.22
N LEU A 158 8.56 8.85 12.63
CA LEU A 158 9.80 8.74 13.39
C LEU A 158 9.95 9.85 14.44
N ARG A 159 9.60 11.09 14.09
CA ARG A 159 9.74 12.25 14.97
C ARG A 159 8.69 12.30 16.08
N GLU A 160 7.44 12.08 15.73
CA GLU A 160 6.29 12.25 16.63
C GLU A 160 6.00 10.99 17.46
N GLU A 161 6.26 9.80 16.93
CA GLU A 161 5.96 8.52 17.58
C GLU A 161 7.22 7.88 18.21
N CYS A 162 8.41 8.06 17.59
CA CYS A 162 9.65 7.41 18.02
C CYS A 162 10.69 8.36 18.64
N GLY A 163 10.39 9.66 18.74
CA GLY A 163 11.28 10.66 19.36
C GLY A 163 12.51 11.05 18.53
N TYR A 164 12.55 10.70 17.23
CA TYR A 164 13.65 11.07 16.34
C TYR A 164 13.80 12.59 16.24
N LYS A 165 15.04 13.09 16.37
CA LYS A 165 15.34 14.54 16.31
C LYS A 165 16.09 14.96 15.05
N GLY A 166 16.70 13.99 14.35
CA GLY A 166 17.36 14.21 13.07
C GLY A 166 16.36 14.40 11.93
N TYR A 167 16.86 14.46 10.70
CA TYR A 167 16.09 14.65 9.47
C TYR A 167 16.21 13.42 8.57
N GLN A 168 15.26 13.24 7.65
CA GLN A 168 15.27 12.11 6.71
C GLN A 168 16.60 12.07 5.91
N PRO A 169 17.45 11.05 6.09
CA PRO A 169 18.66 10.91 5.29
C PRO A 169 18.33 10.42 3.89
N TYR A 170 19.19 10.73 2.91
CA TYR A 170 19.13 10.20 1.56
C TYR A 170 20.37 9.35 1.24
N TRP A 171 20.24 8.41 0.30
CA TRP A 171 21.35 7.61 -0.19
C TRP A 171 21.80 8.12 -1.56
N ASP A 172 22.98 8.74 -1.61
CA ASP A 172 23.58 9.17 -2.87
C ASP A 172 24.17 7.98 -3.65
N TRP A 173 23.41 7.45 -4.61
CA TRP A 173 23.83 6.32 -5.43
C TRP A 173 25.08 6.61 -6.25
N SER A 174 25.33 7.88 -6.60
CA SER A 174 26.45 8.25 -7.45
C SER A 174 27.78 8.02 -6.74
N MET A 175 27.82 8.30 -5.43
CA MET A 175 28.98 8.01 -4.58
C MET A 175 29.19 6.51 -4.43
N THR A 176 28.11 5.75 -4.18
CA THR A 176 28.21 4.30 -3.99
C THR A 176 28.53 3.56 -5.29
N ALA A 177 28.19 4.11 -6.45
CA ALA A 177 28.64 3.62 -7.74
C ALA A 177 30.16 3.70 -7.91
N GLU A 178 30.81 4.70 -7.31
CA GLU A 178 32.26 4.84 -7.34
C GLU A 178 32.93 3.89 -6.34
N THR A 179 32.52 3.97 -5.07
CA THR A 179 33.17 3.27 -3.96
C THR A 179 32.77 1.81 -3.82
N GLY A 180 31.62 1.40 -4.35
CA GLY A 180 30.96 0.12 -4.07
C GLY A 180 30.03 0.21 -2.85
N LEU A 181 29.01 -0.66 -2.79
CA LEU A 181 27.97 -0.66 -1.75
C LEU A 181 28.54 -1.04 -0.38
N LEU A 182 29.38 -2.08 -0.32
CA LEU A 182 29.93 -2.62 0.94
C LEU A 182 30.95 -1.71 1.63
N SER A 183 31.52 -0.75 0.91
CA SER A 183 32.47 0.21 1.47
C SER A 183 31.79 1.42 2.13
N THR A 184 30.45 1.47 2.08
CA THR A 184 29.68 2.63 2.52
C THR A 184 29.17 2.44 3.95
N PRO A 185 29.03 3.53 4.74
CA PRO A 185 28.44 3.45 6.08
C PRO A 185 27.00 2.90 6.10
N ILE A 186 26.30 2.91 4.95
CA ILE A 186 24.94 2.42 4.84
C ILE A 186 24.90 0.88 4.91
N PHE A 187 25.90 0.20 4.35
CA PHE A 187 25.91 -1.25 4.17
C PHE A 187 27.15 -1.98 4.72
N ASP A 188 28.00 -1.30 5.49
CA ASP A 188 29.20 -1.90 6.07
C ASP A 188 28.91 -2.93 7.19
N GLY A 189 27.65 -3.04 7.64
CA GLY A 189 27.22 -3.97 8.67
C GLY A 189 27.60 -3.56 10.10
N SER A 190 28.12 -2.34 10.29
CA SER A 190 28.37 -1.75 11.60
C SER A 190 27.08 -1.42 12.34
N ASP A 191 27.19 -1.04 13.62
CA ASP A 191 26.05 -0.61 14.45
C ASP A 191 25.43 0.71 13.99
N THR A 192 26.09 1.44 13.08
CA THR A 192 25.59 2.69 12.48
C THR A 192 25.06 2.49 11.05
N SER A 193 25.05 1.27 10.54
CA SER A 193 24.55 0.94 9.20
C SER A 193 23.06 0.62 9.19
N LEU A 194 22.50 0.42 7.98
CA LEU A 194 21.19 -0.21 7.81
C LEU A 194 21.31 -1.74 7.73
N GLY A 195 22.36 -2.31 8.33
CA GLY A 195 22.73 -3.72 8.19
C GLY A 195 23.67 -3.94 7.00
N GLY A 196 24.28 -5.13 6.94
CA GLY A 196 25.21 -5.49 5.88
C GLY A 196 24.56 -6.16 4.66
N ASN A 197 25.39 -6.92 3.94
CA ASN A 197 24.91 -7.86 2.93
C ASN A 197 24.18 -9.04 3.57
N GLY A 198 23.43 -9.78 2.73
CA GLY A 198 22.97 -11.11 3.08
C GLY A 198 24.10 -12.14 3.09
N ALA A 199 23.90 -13.24 3.81
CA ALA A 199 24.79 -14.40 3.73
C ALA A 199 24.91 -14.88 2.26
N TYR A 200 26.12 -15.24 1.83
CA TYR A 200 26.36 -15.73 0.48
C TYR A 200 25.64 -17.08 0.25
N VAL A 201 24.92 -17.20 -0.87
CA VAL A 201 24.14 -18.41 -1.21
C VAL A 201 24.65 -19.17 -2.44
N GLY A 202 25.89 -18.89 -2.87
CA GLY A 202 26.46 -19.50 -4.08
C GLY A 202 26.10 -18.74 -5.36
N ASN A 203 26.55 -19.28 -6.50
CA ASN A 203 26.25 -18.72 -7.82
C ASN A 203 24.76 -18.88 -8.15
N ARG A 204 24.15 -17.79 -8.59
CA ARG A 204 22.75 -17.73 -9.02
C ARG A 204 22.68 -17.13 -10.41
N SER A 205 21.65 -17.51 -11.17
CA SER A 205 21.35 -16.89 -12.47
C SER A 205 20.87 -15.46 -12.29
N ASP A 206 21.05 -14.65 -13.31
CA ASP A 206 20.51 -13.29 -13.38
C ASP A 206 18.99 -13.27 -13.15
N ILE A 207 18.52 -12.15 -12.61
CA ILE A 207 17.11 -11.79 -12.57
C ILE A 207 16.72 -11.33 -13.98
N VAL A 208 15.61 -11.85 -14.51
CA VAL A 208 15.13 -11.52 -15.85
C VAL A 208 13.87 -10.69 -15.75
N LEU A 209 13.97 -9.38 -15.96
CA LEU A 209 12.83 -8.46 -15.91
C LEU A 209 12.17 -8.34 -17.28
N GLY A 210 10.86 -8.05 -17.29
CA GLY A 210 10.11 -7.67 -18.49
C GLY A 210 9.19 -8.75 -19.06
N ALA A 211 9.29 -9.99 -18.56
CA ALA A 211 8.47 -11.11 -19.01
C ALA A 211 6.97 -10.86 -18.75
N GLY A 212 6.62 -10.37 -17.56
CA GLY A 212 5.22 -10.07 -17.19
C GLY A 212 4.55 -8.97 -18.00
N LEU A 213 5.32 -8.16 -18.74
CA LEU A 213 4.83 -7.07 -19.58
C LEU A 213 5.00 -7.36 -21.09
N ASN A 214 5.43 -8.58 -21.46
CA ASN A 214 5.76 -8.96 -22.84
C ASN A 214 6.78 -8.01 -23.50
N LEU A 215 7.78 -7.59 -22.72
CA LEU A 215 8.86 -6.70 -23.16
C LEU A 215 10.16 -7.50 -23.38
N PRO A 216 11.12 -6.97 -24.16
CA PRO A 216 12.46 -7.54 -24.25
C PRO A 216 13.08 -7.72 -22.85
N PRO A 217 13.74 -8.86 -22.59
CA PRO A 217 14.27 -9.17 -21.26
C PRO A 217 15.40 -8.24 -20.87
N ILE A 218 15.39 -7.78 -19.62
CA ILE A 218 16.51 -7.09 -18.98
C ILE A 218 17.16 -8.05 -17.98
N TYR A 219 18.42 -8.38 -18.22
CA TYR A 219 19.21 -9.23 -17.32
C TYR A 219 19.86 -8.36 -16.25
N VAL A 220 19.53 -8.66 -15.01
CA VAL A 220 20.06 -7.99 -13.81
C VAL A 220 20.91 -9.01 -13.05
N PRO A 221 22.24 -8.77 -12.93
CA PRO A 221 23.12 -9.74 -12.29
C PRO A 221 22.81 -9.92 -10.81
N THR A 222 23.16 -11.08 -10.27
CA THR A 222 23.10 -11.33 -8.82
C THR A 222 24.40 -10.89 -8.13
N GLY A 223 24.28 -10.60 -6.84
CA GLY A 223 25.36 -10.06 -6.03
C GLY A 223 26.12 -11.12 -5.24
N SER A 224 26.87 -10.63 -4.25
CA SER A 224 27.70 -11.44 -3.35
C SER A 224 26.96 -11.91 -2.09
N GLY A 225 25.63 -11.72 -2.01
CA GLY A 225 24.81 -12.10 -0.87
C GLY A 225 23.74 -13.13 -1.25
N GLY A 226 22.47 -12.79 -1.02
CA GLY A 226 21.27 -13.58 -1.35
C GLY A 226 20.54 -14.12 -0.12
N GLY A 227 21.25 -14.33 0.98
CA GLY A 227 20.72 -14.83 2.24
C GLY A 227 20.24 -13.73 3.18
N CYS A 228 20.03 -14.10 4.43
CA CYS A 228 19.60 -13.16 5.48
C CYS A 228 20.73 -12.21 5.85
N VAL A 229 20.40 -10.95 6.15
CA VAL A 229 21.36 -9.98 6.70
C VAL A 229 21.89 -10.49 8.04
N GLY A 230 23.22 -10.54 8.19
CA GLY A 230 23.88 -11.15 9.35
C GLY A 230 24.42 -10.18 10.40
N SER A 231 24.47 -8.89 10.10
CA SER A 231 25.13 -7.86 10.93
C SER A 231 24.37 -6.52 10.90
N GLY A 232 24.74 -5.63 11.83
CA GLY A 232 24.14 -4.32 12.03
C GLY A 232 22.78 -4.36 12.73
N PRO A 233 22.12 -3.18 12.90
CA PRO A 233 20.92 -3.03 13.72
C PRO A 233 19.71 -3.84 13.25
N PHE A 234 19.66 -4.21 11.97
CA PHE A 234 18.52 -4.87 11.33
C PHE A 234 18.71 -6.38 11.13
N LYS A 235 19.77 -7.00 11.67
CA LYS A 235 20.04 -8.44 11.52
C LYS A 235 18.90 -9.35 12.03
N ASP A 236 18.18 -8.89 13.05
CA ASP A 236 17.05 -9.59 13.67
C ASP A 236 15.67 -9.06 13.21
N MET A 237 15.67 -8.16 12.21
CA MET A 237 14.44 -7.59 11.66
C MET A 237 13.58 -8.68 11.00
N THR A 238 12.29 -8.66 11.32
CA THR A 238 11.29 -9.54 10.71
C THR A 238 10.50 -8.76 9.65
N VAL A 239 10.50 -9.29 8.43
CA VAL A 239 9.64 -8.87 7.32
C VAL A 239 8.34 -9.67 7.41
N ASN A 240 7.20 -9.01 7.64
CA ASN A 240 5.93 -9.67 7.95
C ASN A 240 4.98 -9.86 6.75
N LEU A 241 5.19 -9.11 5.67
CA LEU A 241 4.27 -9.00 4.52
C LEU A 241 4.95 -9.44 3.22
N GLY A 242 4.15 -9.74 2.20
CA GLY A 242 4.62 -10.27 0.94
C GLY A 242 5.23 -11.68 1.06
N PRO A 243 6.07 -12.10 0.11
CA PRO A 243 6.38 -11.40 -1.15
C PRO A 243 5.15 -11.35 -2.07
N VAL A 244 5.11 -10.39 -2.98
CA VAL A 244 4.24 -10.47 -4.16
C VAL A 244 5.06 -11.17 -5.26
N PRO A 245 4.58 -12.28 -5.85
CA PRO A 245 5.30 -13.00 -6.89
C PRO A 245 5.79 -12.06 -8.00
N LEU A 246 7.11 -11.98 -8.18
CA LEU A 246 7.81 -11.12 -9.13
C LEU A 246 9.10 -11.78 -9.63
N ASP A 247 9.59 -11.35 -10.79
CA ASP A 247 10.82 -11.85 -11.40
C ASP A 247 11.99 -11.87 -10.38
N SER A 248 12.63 -13.02 -10.21
CA SER A 248 13.65 -13.35 -9.20
C SER A 248 14.77 -14.20 -9.81
N PRO A 249 15.93 -14.39 -9.14
CA PRO A 249 16.99 -15.23 -9.68
C PRO A 249 16.49 -16.65 -9.97
N GLY A 250 16.42 -17.03 -11.25
CA GLY A 250 16.00 -18.36 -11.69
C GLY A 250 14.50 -18.57 -11.94
N GLY A 251 13.68 -17.51 -11.91
CA GLY A 251 12.24 -17.61 -12.20
C GLY A 251 11.42 -16.49 -11.55
N VAL A 252 10.16 -16.78 -11.19
CA VAL A 252 9.30 -15.86 -10.42
C VAL A 252 9.40 -16.23 -8.94
N SER A 253 9.49 -15.26 -8.02
CA SER A 253 9.44 -15.52 -6.58
C SER A 253 8.14 -16.24 -6.22
N GLU A 254 8.24 -17.26 -5.37
CA GLU A 254 7.06 -17.89 -4.79
C GLU A 254 6.36 -16.88 -3.87
N GLY A 255 5.05 -16.70 -4.05
CA GLY A 255 4.22 -15.90 -3.15
C GLY A 255 4.13 -16.53 -1.76
N PRO A 256 3.51 -15.86 -0.78
CA PRO A 256 3.28 -16.46 0.53
C PRO A 256 2.46 -17.74 0.41
N PRO A 257 2.62 -18.72 1.32
CA PRO A 257 1.83 -19.96 1.32
C PRO A 257 0.32 -19.76 1.32
N SER A 258 -0.15 -18.62 1.85
CA SER A 258 -1.58 -18.27 1.87
C SER A 258 -2.13 -17.75 0.55
N GLY A 259 -1.26 -17.40 -0.40
CA GLY A 259 -1.62 -16.77 -1.67
C GLY A 259 -1.99 -15.28 -1.57
N ASN A 260 -2.07 -14.71 -0.36
CA ASN A 260 -2.36 -13.29 -0.15
C ASN A 260 -1.15 -12.58 0.49
N PRO A 261 -0.51 -11.61 -0.20
CA PRO A 261 0.67 -10.90 0.30
C PRO A 261 0.38 -9.99 1.50
N LEU A 262 -0.89 -9.76 1.83
CA LEU A 262 -1.29 -9.06 3.06
C LEU A 262 -1.38 -9.98 4.28
N ASP A 263 -1.25 -11.30 4.15
CA ASP A 263 -1.30 -12.18 5.31
C ASP A 263 0.04 -12.19 6.05
N TRP A 264 0.02 -12.64 7.30
CA TRP A 264 1.22 -12.73 8.12
C TRP A 264 2.18 -13.80 7.59
N ASN A 265 3.33 -13.38 7.07
CA ASN A 265 4.38 -14.22 6.53
C ASN A 265 5.77 -13.80 7.06
N PRO A 266 6.06 -14.06 8.34
CA PRO A 266 7.28 -13.59 9.00
C PRO A 266 8.53 -14.30 8.45
N ARG A 267 9.51 -13.51 8.01
CA ARG A 267 10.82 -13.99 7.56
C ARG A 267 11.90 -12.94 7.81
N ARG A 268 13.17 -13.33 7.74
CA ARG A 268 14.29 -12.40 7.94
C ARG A 268 14.53 -11.55 6.70
N LEU A 269 14.94 -10.29 6.91
CA LEU A 269 15.44 -9.42 5.87
C LEU A 269 16.59 -10.09 5.09
N ARG A 270 16.51 -10.09 3.76
CA ARG A 270 17.56 -10.62 2.87
C ARG A 270 18.07 -9.53 1.96
N ARG A 271 19.37 -9.53 1.69
CA ARG A 271 20.00 -8.64 0.72
C ARG A 271 20.98 -9.38 -0.15
N ASP A 272 21.17 -8.84 -1.34
CA ASP A 272 22.12 -9.33 -2.33
C ASP A 272 22.75 -8.14 -3.03
N LEU A 273 23.67 -7.45 -2.36
CA LEU A 273 24.20 -6.19 -2.83
C LEU A 273 24.96 -6.36 -4.16
N VAL A 274 24.60 -5.56 -5.17
CA VAL A 274 25.10 -5.67 -6.55
C VAL A 274 25.68 -4.34 -7.07
N ASP A 275 27.00 -4.17 -6.93
CA ASP A 275 27.70 -2.97 -7.40
C ASP A 275 27.52 -2.73 -8.91
N ALA A 276 27.48 -3.80 -9.71
CA ALA A 276 27.30 -3.71 -11.16
C ALA A 276 25.95 -3.04 -11.55
N VAL A 277 24.89 -3.29 -10.77
CA VAL A 277 23.57 -2.68 -10.98
C VAL A 277 23.61 -1.19 -10.66
N ASN A 278 24.18 -0.83 -9.50
CA ASN A 278 24.33 0.58 -9.12
C ASN A 278 25.20 1.34 -10.14
N ARG A 279 26.36 0.77 -10.52
CA ARG A 279 27.27 1.36 -11.52
C ARG A 279 26.64 1.54 -12.89
N ARG A 280 25.71 0.66 -13.29
CA ARG A 280 25.05 0.76 -14.60
C ARG A 280 23.94 1.81 -14.60
N TRP A 281 23.04 1.77 -13.62
CA TRP A 281 21.78 2.53 -13.71
C TRP A 281 21.69 3.74 -12.78
N ALA A 282 22.47 3.78 -11.71
CA ALA A 282 22.39 4.81 -10.68
C ALA A 282 23.76 5.46 -10.38
N ASN A 283 24.57 5.68 -11.41
CA ASN A 283 25.83 6.43 -11.30
C ASN A 283 25.64 7.95 -11.52
N ALA A 284 26.71 8.74 -11.34
CA ALA A 284 26.67 10.19 -11.53
C ALA A 284 26.20 10.60 -12.94
N SER A 285 26.66 9.92 -13.99
CA SER A 285 26.26 10.20 -15.38
C SER A 285 24.77 9.94 -15.60
N SER A 286 24.20 8.87 -15.02
CA SER A 286 22.77 8.56 -15.11
C SER A 286 21.93 9.64 -14.42
N VAL A 287 22.35 10.09 -13.23
CA VAL A 287 21.65 11.17 -12.50
C VAL A 287 21.71 12.49 -13.26
N VAL A 288 22.89 12.90 -13.73
CA VAL A 288 23.06 14.14 -14.50
C VAL A 288 22.30 14.09 -15.83
N SER A 289 22.36 12.95 -16.53
CA SER A 289 21.63 12.75 -17.80
C SER A 289 20.12 12.87 -17.60
N LEU A 290 19.57 12.24 -16.55
CA LEU A 290 18.16 12.36 -16.18
C LEU A 290 17.78 13.83 -15.94
N ILE A 291 18.56 14.58 -15.18
CA ILE A 291 18.26 15.98 -14.86
C ILE A 291 18.38 16.88 -16.10
N ALA A 292 19.46 16.75 -16.87
CA ALA A 292 19.77 17.67 -17.96
C ALA A 292 18.95 17.41 -19.25
N ASN A 293 18.61 16.14 -19.52
CA ASN A 293 18.00 15.75 -20.77
C ASN A 293 16.47 15.67 -20.72
N SER A 294 15.86 15.53 -19.54
CA SER A 294 14.40 15.49 -19.42
C SER A 294 13.78 16.89 -19.49
N LYS A 295 13.08 17.17 -20.59
CA LYS A 295 12.52 18.52 -20.87
C LYS A 295 11.16 18.78 -20.23
N ASN A 296 10.41 17.73 -19.93
CA ASN A 296 9.10 17.79 -19.30
C ASN A 296 9.01 16.69 -18.22
N ILE A 297 7.96 16.76 -17.39
CA ILE A 297 7.77 15.81 -16.27
C ILE A 297 7.55 14.38 -16.74
N HIS A 298 6.94 14.18 -17.91
CA HIS A 298 6.71 12.84 -18.48
C HIS A 298 8.06 12.16 -18.75
N ASP A 299 8.94 12.82 -19.49
CA ASP A 299 10.26 12.26 -19.82
C ASP A 299 11.09 12.08 -18.54
N PHE A 300 11.01 13.02 -17.59
CA PHE A 300 11.71 12.91 -16.31
C PHE A 300 11.28 11.66 -15.53
N GLN A 301 9.99 11.49 -15.25
CA GLN A 301 9.52 10.37 -14.44
C GLN A 301 9.68 9.02 -15.17
N MET A 302 9.54 8.99 -16.50
CA MET A 302 9.68 7.76 -17.28
C MET A 302 11.14 7.33 -17.40
N THR A 303 12.07 8.27 -17.62
CA THR A 303 13.51 7.95 -17.58
C THR A 303 13.96 7.53 -16.18
N MET A 304 13.45 8.18 -15.12
CA MET A 304 13.75 7.83 -13.74
C MET A 304 13.33 6.39 -13.39
N GLN A 305 12.13 5.96 -13.82
CA GLN A 305 11.58 4.63 -13.55
C GLN A 305 12.03 3.55 -14.54
N GLY A 306 12.66 3.95 -15.65
CA GLY A 306 13.01 3.07 -16.77
C GLY A 306 11.89 3.00 -17.79
N VAL A 307 12.15 3.49 -19.02
CA VAL A 307 11.17 3.47 -20.10
C VAL A 307 10.92 2.01 -20.52
N PRO A 308 9.68 1.49 -20.45
CA PRO A 308 9.39 0.11 -20.84
C PRO A 308 9.89 -0.21 -22.26
N GLY A 309 10.66 -1.30 -22.39
CA GLY A 309 11.23 -1.75 -23.67
C GLY A 309 12.55 -1.07 -24.08
N SER A 310 13.04 -0.08 -23.32
CA SER A 310 14.32 0.59 -23.62
C SER A 310 15.56 -0.24 -23.24
N GLY A 311 15.41 -1.29 -22.43
CA GLY A 311 16.53 -1.99 -21.81
C GLY A 311 17.07 -1.31 -20.54
N GLU A 312 16.46 -0.20 -20.12
CA GLU A 312 16.84 0.58 -18.95
C GLU A 312 15.78 0.50 -17.83
N ILE A 313 16.24 0.42 -16.58
CA ILE A 313 15.38 0.42 -15.38
C ILE A 313 15.45 1.75 -14.60
N GLY A 314 16.21 2.73 -15.12
CA GLY A 314 16.37 4.06 -14.54
C GLY A 314 17.06 4.06 -13.16
N VAL A 315 17.26 5.25 -12.60
CA VAL A 315 17.89 5.40 -11.26
C VAL A 315 17.00 4.84 -10.14
N HIS A 316 15.68 4.83 -10.32
CA HIS A 316 14.73 4.21 -9.38
C HIS A 316 14.90 2.69 -9.34
N GLY A 317 14.82 2.02 -10.51
CA GLY A 317 15.06 0.59 -10.58
C GLY A 317 16.49 0.23 -10.17
N GLY A 318 17.49 0.98 -10.64
CA GLY A 318 18.89 0.77 -10.29
C GLY A 318 19.14 0.81 -8.78
N GLY A 319 18.51 1.74 -8.07
CA GLY A 319 18.56 1.82 -6.61
C GLY A 319 17.98 0.56 -5.95
N HIS A 320 16.74 0.17 -6.27
CA HIS A 320 16.11 -1.03 -5.70
C HIS A 320 16.87 -2.33 -6.04
N TYR A 321 17.14 -2.57 -7.32
CA TYR A 321 17.75 -3.82 -7.78
C TYR A 321 19.22 -3.97 -7.38
N SER A 322 19.90 -2.89 -7.03
CA SER A 322 21.27 -2.98 -6.48
C SER A 322 21.31 -3.46 -5.03
N ILE A 323 20.19 -3.45 -4.32
CA ILE A 323 20.08 -4.04 -2.97
C ILE A 323 19.86 -5.55 -3.04
N GLY A 324 19.09 -6.00 -4.05
CA GLY A 324 18.75 -7.41 -4.21
C GLY A 324 17.95 -7.97 -3.03
N GLY A 325 17.82 -9.30 -2.97
CA GLY A 325 17.22 -9.98 -1.82
C GLY A 325 15.71 -9.78 -1.67
N ASP A 326 15.24 -9.61 -0.43
CA ASP A 326 13.82 -9.57 -0.06
C ASP A 326 13.64 -8.72 1.20
N PRO A 327 12.84 -7.64 1.15
CA PRO A 327 11.86 -7.31 0.10
C PRO A 327 12.32 -6.23 -0.89
N ALA A 328 13.58 -5.78 -0.88
CA ALA A 328 13.99 -4.57 -1.60
C ALA A 328 13.70 -4.55 -3.12
N ILE A 329 13.72 -5.70 -3.80
CA ILE A 329 13.42 -5.81 -5.23
C ILE A 329 11.95 -6.10 -5.55
N ASP A 330 11.13 -6.30 -4.52
CA ASP A 330 9.69 -6.50 -4.67
C ASP A 330 9.01 -5.13 -4.75
N VAL A 331 8.52 -4.77 -5.93
CA VAL A 331 7.89 -3.46 -6.20
C VAL A 331 6.68 -3.18 -5.30
N PHE A 332 6.09 -4.20 -4.66
CA PHE A 332 4.96 -4.03 -3.75
C PHE A 332 5.38 -3.87 -2.30
N VAL A 333 6.34 -4.65 -1.83
CA VAL A 333 6.76 -4.66 -0.42
C VAL A 333 8.17 -4.12 -0.17
N GLY A 334 8.78 -3.48 -1.17
CA GLY A 334 10.07 -2.77 -1.08
C GLY A 334 10.26 -1.90 0.16
N PRO A 335 9.25 -1.15 0.64
CA PRO A 335 9.36 -0.40 1.91
C PRO A 335 9.64 -1.24 3.15
N GLY A 336 9.52 -2.57 3.04
CA GLY A 336 9.91 -3.52 4.08
C GLY A 336 11.42 -3.60 4.31
N ASP A 337 12.25 -3.09 3.39
CA ASP A 337 13.67 -2.82 3.62
C ASP A 337 13.85 -1.35 4.04
N PRO A 338 14.47 -1.05 5.21
CA PRO A 338 14.71 0.31 5.67
C PRO A 338 15.46 1.21 4.67
N ILE A 339 16.23 0.64 3.74
CA ILE A 339 16.91 1.42 2.69
C ILE A 339 15.95 2.16 1.76
N PHE A 340 14.70 1.68 1.63
CA PHE A 340 13.68 2.27 0.78
C PHE A 340 13.54 3.77 1.03
N TYR A 341 13.53 4.19 2.29
CA TYR A 341 13.31 5.59 2.67
C TYR A 341 14.50 6.50 2.32
N LEU A 342 15.73 5.98 2.38
CA LEU A 342 16.92 6.71 1.95
C LEU A 342 17.01 6.76 0.42
N HIS A 343 16.65 5.66 -0.25
CA HIS A 343 16.55 5.61 -1.71
C HIS A 343 15.51 6.63 -2.20
N HIS A 344 14.29 6.62 -1.67
CA HIS A 344 13.25 7.55 -2.10
C HIS A 344 13.51 9.01 -1.69
N ALA A 345 14.27 9.26 -0.62
CA ALA A 345 14.76 10.61 -0.34
C ALA A 345 15.76 11.11 -1.40
N MET A 346 16.56 10.23 -2.00
CA MET A 346 17.42 10.61 -3.14
C MET A 346 16.61 10.76 -4.44
N ILE A 347 15.58 9.94 -4.65
CA ILE A 347 14.60 10.15 -5.75
C ILE A 347 13.98 11.54 -5.64
N ASP A 348 13.53 11.90 -4.45
CA ASP A 348 12.94 13.20 -4.19
C ASP A 348 13.94 14.34 -4.35
N ARG A 349 15.19 14.17 -3.89
CA ARG A 349 16.28 15.12 -4.12
C ARG A 349 16.53 15.36 -5.60
N VAL A 350 16.60 14.31 -6.42
CA VAL A 350 16.82 14.43 -7.87
C VAL A 350 15.65 15.14 -8.55
N TRP A 351 14.41 14.85 -8.13
CA TRP A 351 13.24 15.57 -8.61
C TRP A 351 13.26 17.04 -8.18
N TRP A 352 13.57 17.32 -6.91
CA TRP A 352 13.72 18.66 -6.38
C TRP A 352 14.75 19.47 -7.16
N ILE A 353 15.93 18.92 -7.46
CA ILE A 353 16.94 19.58 -8.31
C ILE A 353 16.35 19.90 -9.68
N TRP A 354 15.76 18.91 -10.36
CA TRP A 354 15.15 19.12 -11.68
C TRP A 354 14.07 20.21 -11.66
N GLN A 355 13.26 20.28 -10.62
CA GLN A 355 12.24 21.32 -10.45
C GLN A 355 12.80 22.73 -10.28
N HIS A 356 14.08 22.90 -9.94
CA HIS A 356 14.68 24.21 -9.64
C HIS A 356 15.63 24.74 -10.74
N ILE A 357 16.07 23.93 -11.69
CA ILE A 357 17.06 24.37 -12.69
C ILE A 357 16.44 25.20 -13.82
N GLU A 358 15.28 24.80 -14.37
CA GLU A 358 14.63 25.51 -15.49
C GLU A 358 13.13 25.64 -15.24
N ASN A 359 12.57 26.82 -15.49
CA ASN A 359 11.15 27.15 -15.31
C ASN A 359 10.55 26.60 -13.99
N PRO A 360 11.04 26.99 -12.80
CA PRO A 360 10.59 26.41 -11.54
C PRO A 360 9.09 26.54 -11.31
N PHE A 361 8.50 27.65 -11.73
CA PHE A 361 7.05 27.84 -11.65
C PHE A 361 6.30 26.79 -12.47
N GLN A 362 6.76 26.51 -13.69
CA GLN A 362 6.16 25.52 -14.57
C GLN A 362 6.28 24.10 -14.00
N ARG A 363 7.46 23.75 -13.47
CA ARG A 363 7.75 22.40 -12.93
C ARG A 363 7.14 22.12 -11.56
N GLN A 364 6.59 23.13 -10.88
CA GLN A 364 6.01 22.99 -9.53
C GLN A 364 4.54 23.40 -9.46
N PHE A 365 4.13 24.44 -10.18
CA PHE A 365 2.86 25.13 -9.95
C PHE A 365 1.96 25.25 -11.19
N SER A 366 2.35 24.73 -12.36
CA SER A 366 1.47 24.64 -13.54
C SER A 366 0.91 23.23 -13.73
N ASP A 367 -0.04 23.08 -14.65
CA ASP A 367 -0.58 21.75 -15.03
C ASP A 367 0.47 20.87 -15.72
N GLU A 368 1.59 21.44 -16.18
CA GLU A 368 2.70 20.70 -16.79
C GLU A 368 3.64 20.07 -15.75
N ALA A 369 3.41 20.34 -14.46
CA ALA A 369 4.09 19.68 -13.35
C ALA A 369 3.63 18.23 -13.13
N ILE A 370 2.60 17.77 -13.86
CA ILE A 370 2.04 16.42 -13.77
C ILE A 370 1.86 15.86 -15.19
N SER A 371 2.16 14.59 -15.38
CA SER A 371 1.82 13.88 -16.62
C SER A 371 1.58 12.40 -16.37
N GLY A 372 0.73 11.78 -17.18
CA GLY A 372 0.35 10.38 -17.06
C GLY A 372 -1.07 10.19 -16.50
N THR A 373 -1.39 8.95 -16.17
CA THR A 373 -2.73 8.53 -15.73
C THR A 373 -2.70 8.02 -14.28
N ARG A 374 -3.84 7.52 -13.80
CA ARG A 374 -4.02 7.06 -12.40
C ARG A 374 -3.75 5.57 -12.21
N THR A 375 -3.38 4.87 -13.27
CA THR A 375 -3.15 3.42 -13.26
C THR A 375 -1.79 3.11 -13.87
N PHE A 376 -1.10 2.11 -13.32
CA PHE A 376 0.21 1.66 -13.77
C PHE A 376 0.25 1.48 -15.29
N LEU A 377 1.11 2.23 -15.98
CA LEU A 377 1.20 2.23 -17.46
C LEU A 377 -0.16 2.36 -18.15
N ASN A 378 -1.09 3.11 -17.55
CA ASN A 378 -2.46 3.27 -18.00
C ASN A 378 -3.21 1.92 -18.19
N THR A 379 -2.95 0.95 -17.31
CA THR A 379 -3.54 -0.40 -17.37
C THR A 379 -4.25 -0.76 -16.06
N PRO A 380 -5.60 -0.91 -16.07
CA PRO A 380 -6.52 -0.58 -17.17
C PRO A 380 -6.51 0.93 -17.49
N PRO A 381 -6.99 1.36 -18.67
CA PRO A 381 -7.06 2.78 -19.00
C PRO A 381 -7.80 3.60 -17.94
N SER A 382 -7.25 4.74 -17.56
CA SER A 382 -7.83 5.67 -16.59
C SER A 382 -7.72 7.12 -17.09
N ALA A 383 -8.40 8.03 -16.40
CA ALA A 383 -8.28 9.46 -16.69
C ALA A 383 -6.86 9.96 -16.43
N ASN A 384 -6.50 11.05 -17.11
CA ASN A 384 -5.26 11.76 -16.82
C ASN A 384 -5.23 12.18 -15.34
N ALA A 385 -4.06 12.07 -14.73
CA ALA A 385 -3.83 12.62 -13.41
C ALA A 385 -3.92 14.15 -13.47
N THR A 386 -4.57 14.75 -12.49
CA THR A 386 -4.68 16.21 -12.38
C THR A 386 -4.14 16.69 -11.05
N ARG A 387 -3.87 17.99 -10.96
CA ARG A 387 -3.41 18.64 -9.73
C ARG A 387 -4.41 18.56 -8.58
N ASP A 388 -5.68 18.33 -8.87
CA ASP A 388 -6.75 18.19 -7.89
C ASP A 388 -6.98 16.73 -7.44
N ASP A 389 -6.31 15.76 -8.06
CA ASP A 389 -6.39 14.38 -7.61
C ASP A 389 -5.83 14.24 -6.18
N MET A 390 -6.53 13.47 -5.35
CA MET A 390 -6.18 13.30 -3.95
C MET A 390 -5.22 12.12 -3.76
N ILE A 391 -4.18 12.33 -2.96
CA ILE A 391 -3.31 11.30 -2.42
C ILE A 391 -3.71 11.04 -0.97
N ASP A 392 -3.95 9.79 -0.63
CA ASP A 392 -4.20 9.31 0.73
C ASP A 392 -3.37 8.06 1.03
N PHE A 393 -3.07 7.83 2.31
CA PHE A 393 -2.30 6.66 2.75
C PHE A 393 -3.13 5.73 3.62
N GLN A 394 -4.47 5.77 3.46
CA GLN A 394 -5.41 4.97 4.22
C GLN A 394 -5.13 5.06 5.73
N TYR A 395 -4.63 3.97 6.32
CA TYR A 395 -4.35 3.84 7.75
C TYR A 395 -2.88 4.11 8.12
N ALA A 396 -1.98 4.24 7.14
CA ALA A 396 -0.55 4.38 7.45
C ALA A 396 -0.27 5.71 8.14
N ALA A 397 -0.65 6.85 7.54
CA ALA A 397 -0.43 8.17 8.13
C ALA A 397 -1.13 9.32 7.37
N GLY A 398 -1.35 10.44 8.07
CA GLY A 398 -1.63 11.75 7.48
C GLY A 398 -3.02 11.94 6.84
N PRO A 399 -3.47 13.20 6.70
CA PRO A 399 -4.69 13.50 5.94
C PRO A 399 -4.46 13.37 4.43
N ALA A 400 -5.54 13.10 3.69
CA ALA A 400 -5.51 13.15 2.23
C ALA A 400 -5.18 14.57 1.74
N ARG A 401 -4.39 14.69 0.67
CA ARG A 401 -3.94 15.97 0.10
C ARG A 401 -4.04 15.96 -1.43
N PRO A 402 -4.45 17.06 -2.08
CA PRO A 402 -4.41 17.15 -3.53
C PRO A 402 -2.95 17.22 -4.01
N ILE A 403 -2.66 16.72 -5.22
CA ILE A 403 -1.29 16.72 -5.76
C ILE A 403 -0.67 18.14 -5.78
N ARG A 404 -1.46 19.19 -6.03
CA ARG A 404 -0.98 20.58 -6.04
C ARG A 404 -0.31 21.02 -4.73
N ASP A 405 -0.66 20.43 -3.60
CA ASP A 405 -0.09 20.77 -2.29
C ASP A 405 1.24 20.02 -2.06
N LEU A 406 1.63 19.12 -2.96
CA LEU A 406 2.70 18.14 -2.75
C LEU A 406 3.86 18.27 -3.75
N THR A 407 3.79 19.24 -4.68
CA THR A 407 4.81 19.43 -5.72
C THR A 407 6.00 20.28 -5.30
N SER A 408 5.89 21.09 -4.23
CA SER A 408 6.98 21.95 -3.74
C SER A 408 7.40 21.54 -2.32
N THR A 409 8.70 21.49 -2.03
CA THR A 409 9.22 21.09 -0.70
C THR A 409 9.09 22.19 0.36
N VAL A 410 8.61 23.37 -0.03
CA VAL A 410 8.46 24.56 0.82
C VAL A 410 7.04 25.15 0.77
N ASP A 411 6.06 24.34 0.37
CA ASP A 411 4.64 24.69 0.36
C ASP A 411 3.80 23.51 0.88
N GLY A 412 2.51 23.74 1.12
CA GLY A 412 1.58 22.74 1.61
C GLY A 412 2.02 22.20 2.99
N PRO A 413 2.19 20.87 3.17
CA PRO A 413 2.67 20.30 4.43
C PRO A 413 4.19 20.36 4.58
N PHE A 414 4.94 20.78 3.56
CA PHE A 414 6.39 20.66 3.50
C PHE A 414 7.12 21.96 3.83
N CYS A 415 8.27 21.83 4.50
CA CYS A 415 9.19 22.94 4.76
C CYS A 415 10.61 22.37 4.92
N TYR A 416 11.20 21.90 3.81
CA TYR A 416 12.56 21.36 3.78
C TYR A 416 13.26 21.62 2.45
N VAL A 417 14.58 21.46 2.47
CA VAL A 417 15.49 21.51 1.33
C VAL A 417 16.52 20.39 1.43
N TYR A 418 17.14 20.05 0.32
CA TYR A 418 18.29 19.14 0.29
C TYR A 418 19.59 19.93 0.31
N LEU A 419 20.58 19.43 1.05
CA LEU A 419 21.95 19.95 1.11
C LEU A 419 22.90 19.04 0.34
#